data_AF-A0A9E6CJX1-F1
#
_entry.id   AF-A0A9E6CJX1-F1
#
_cell.length_a   1.000
_cell.length_b   1.000
_cell.length_c   1.000
_cell.angle_alpha   90.00
_cell.angle_beta   90.00
_cell.angle_gamma   90.00
#
_symmetry.space_group_name_H-M   'P 1'
#
loop_
_entity.id
_entity.type
_entity.pdbx_description
1 polymer ?
#
loop_
_entity_poly.entity_id
_entity_poly.type
_entity_poly.pdbx_seq_one_letter_code
_entity_poly.pdbx_strand_id
1 'polypeptide(L)'
;MVKIFGEVVPFPEFERDLKKLAKRFKTLEDDLDTFVETQLNLYHKLEIDNKGIVQLKDLRIESPRIYKARKFACRSLKGRGVQSGIRIIYAYFEEKDKIELIEVYYKGDKGSEDRQRIFRHYK
;
A
#
# COMPACT_ATOMS: atom_id res chain seq x y z
N MET A 1 6.38 8.19 16.76
CA MET A 1 6.16 7.11 15.77
C MET A 1 6.34 5.79 16.47
N VAL A 2 5.27 5.00 16.54
CA VAL A 2 5.35 3.64 17.08
C VAL A 2 5.78 2.75 15.92
N LYS A 3 6.89 2.02 16.09
CA LYS A 3 7.38 1.11 15.05
C LYS A 3 6.53 -0.17 15.07
N ILE A 4 5.52 -0.23 14.20
CA ILE A 4 4.55 -1.34 14.14
C ILE A 4 5.11 -2.56 13.41
N PHE A 5 5.84 -2.31 12.32
CA PHE A 5 6.51 -3.33 11.53
C PHE A 5 8.01 -3.23 11.78
N GLY A 6 8.70 -4.36 11.80
CA GLY A 6 10.15 -4.45 11.89
C GLY A 6 10.86 -3.59 10.84
N GLU A 7 10.32 -3.55 9.63
CA GLU A 7 10.83 -2.72 8.53
C GLU A 7 9.72 -2.34 7.53
N VAL A 8 9.76 -1.11 7.01
CA VAL A 8 8.90 -0.66 5.91
C VAL A 8 9.78 0.03 4.87
N VAL A 9 9.89 -0.57 3.69
CA VAL A 9 10.81 -0.14 2.63
C VAL A 9 10.04 0.20 1.35
N PRO A 10 10.06 1.45 0.88
CA PRO A 10 9.54 1.77 -0.44
C PRO A 10 10.55 1.41 -1.54
N PHE A 11 10.07 0.82 -2.64
CA PHE A 11 10.89 0.72 -3.85
C PHE A 11 11.10 2.08 -4.53
N PRO A 12 12.19 2.28 -5.26
CA PRO A 12 12.45 3.55 -5.96
C PRO A 12 11.32 3.97 -6.89
N GLU A 13 10.66 3.02 -7.57
CA GLU A 13 9.50 3.28 -8.41
C GLU A 13 8.28 3.71 -7.60
N PHE A 14 8.08 3.13 -6.42
CA PHE A 14 7.02 3.56 -5.49
C PHE A 14 7.21 5.01 -5.08
N GLU A 15 8.43 5.42 -4.71
CA GLU A 15 8.70 6.81 -4.34
C GLU A 15 8.45 7.77 -5.49
N ARG A 16 8.79 7.37 -6.72
CA ARG A 16 8.52 8.18 -7.92
C ARG A 16 7.02 8.35 -8.14
N ASP A 17 6.24 7.29 -7.94
CA ASP A 17 4.77 7.33 -8.06
C ASP A 17 4.15 8.20 -6.96
N LEU A 18 4.62 8.04 -5.72
CA LEU A 18 4.21 8.84 -4.56
C LEU A 18 4.47 10.32 -4.82
N LYS A 19 5.68 10.70 -5.22
CA LYS A 19 6.06 12.09 -5.54
C LYS A 19 5.22 12.67 -6.67
N LYS A 20 4.88 11.88 -7.71
CA LYS A 20 3.98 12.34 -8.78
C LYS A 20 2.58 12.61 -8.27
N LEU A 21 2.02 11.73 -7.44
CA LEU A 21 0.69 11.90 -6.87
C LEU A 21 0.65 13.03 -5.82
N ALA A 22 1.70 13.19 -5.03
CA ALA A 22 1.82 14.22 -4.00
C ALA A 22 1.73 15.65 -4.58
N LYS A 23 2.10 15.85 -5.86
CA LYS A 23 1.88 17.12 -6.57
C LYS A 23 0.39 17.51 -6.65
N ARG A 24 -0.51 16.53 -6.72
CA ARG A 24 -1.98 16.71 -6.74
C ARG A 24 -2.61 16.57 -5.36
N PHE A 25 -2.07 15.66 -4.55
CA PHE A 25 -2.58 15.30 -3.23
C PHE A 25 -1.50 15.60 -2.18
N LYS A 26 -1.40 16.87 -1.79
CA LYS A 26 -0.28 17.41 -1.00
C LYS A 26 -0.02 16.71 0.35
N THR A 27 -1.04 16.06 0.91
CA THR A 27 -0.95 15.34 2.21
C THR A 27 -0.57 13.87 2.05
N LEU A 28 -0.42 13.37 0.82
CA LEU A 28 -0.32 11.94 0.54
C LEU A 28 0.87 11.26 1.23
N GLU A 29 1.99 11.98 1.39
CA GLU A 29 3.17 11.46 2.09
C GLU A 29 2.87 11.23 3.58
N ASP A 30 2.37 12.24 4.31
CA ASP A 30 1.91 12.05 5.71
C ASP A 30 0.78 11.01 5.85
N ASP A 31 -0.13 10.97 4.86
CA ASP A 31 -1.25 10.04 4.85
C ASP A 31 -0.76 8.59 4.66
N LEU A 32 0.41 8.39 4.04
CA LEU A 32 1.06 7.07 3.91
C LEU A 32 1.52 6.55 5.27
N ASP A 33 2.13 7.40 6.10
CA ASP A 33 2.54 7.02 7.46
C ASP A 33 1.32 6.61 8.28
N THR A 34 0.26 7.41 8.21
CA THR A 34 -1.03 7.10 8.88
C THR A 34 -1.59 5.76 8.38
N PHE A 35 -1.50 5.47 7.08
CA PHE A 35 -1.97 4.22 6.51
C PHE A 35 -1.19 3.00 7.04
N VAL A 36 0.13 3.12 7.17
CA VAL A 36 0.97 2.06 7.76
C VAL A 36 0.61 1.85 9.23
N GLU A 37 0.49 2.94 10.00
CA GLU A 37 0.21 2.87 11.43
C GLU A 37 -1.20 2.34 11.76
N THR A 38 -2.16 2.53 10.85
CA THR A 38 -3.56 2.16 11.06
C THR A 38 -3.99 0.96 10.23
N GLN A 39 -4.10 1.11 8.91
CA GLN A 39 -4.74 0.13 8.05
C GLN A 39 -3.90 -1.14 7.89
N LEU A 40 -2.57 -1.02 7.78
CA LEU A 40 -1.70 -2.21 7.76
C LEU A 40 -1.66 -2.88 9.12
N ASN A 41 -1.54 -2.11 10.20
CA ASN A 41 -1.56 -2.63 11.58
C ASN A 41 -2.84 -3.41 11.89
N LEU A 42 -4.01 -2.81 11.60
CA LEU A 42 -5.32 -3.43 11.79
C LEU A 42 -5.40 -4.80 11.12
N TYR A 43 -4.94 -4.89 9.87
CA TYR A 43 -5.07 -6.11 9.10
C TYR A 43 -4.02 -7.17 9.45
N HIS A 44 -2.74 -6.78 9.60
CA HIS A 44 -1.62 -7.72 9.74
C HIS A 44 -1.19 -8.02 11.17
N LYS A 45 -1.47 -7.13 12.13
CA LYS A 45 -1.07 -7.31 13.53
C LYS A 45 -2.24 -7.60 14.44
N LEU A 46 -3.37 -6.94 14.19
CA LEU A 46 -4.59 -7.11 14.98
C LEU A 46 -5.57 -8.11 14.36
N GLU A 47 -5.30 -8.59 13.14
CA GLU A 47 -6.13 -9.56 12.41
C GLU A 47 -7.58 -9.09 12.18
N ILE A 48 -7.79 -7.77 12.11
CA ILE A 48 -9.10 -7.14 11.88
C ILE A 48 -9.24 -6.80 10.38
N ASP A 49 -10.03 -7.61 9.66
CA ASP A 49 -10.34 -7.34 8.26
C ASP A 49 -11.54 -6.40 8.10
N ASN A 50 -11.26 -5.13 7.84
CA ASN A 50 -12.28 -4.13 7.48
C ASN A 50 -12.62 -4.11 5.97
N LYS A 51 -12.23 -5.14 5.21
CA LYS A 51 -12.34 -5.28 3.75
C LYS A 51 -11.57 -4.21 2.98
N GLY A 52 -10.57 -3.61 3.64
CA GLY A 52 -9.72 -2.57 3.08
C GLY A 52 -8.49 -3.10 2.37
N ILE A 53 -8.11 -4.35 2.61
CA ILE A 53 -6.94 -5.00 2.02
C ILE A 53 -7.39 -6.30 1.36
N VAL A 54 -6.80 -6.63 0.20
CA VAL A 54 -7.06 -7.87 -0.51
C VAL A 54 -5.73 -8.50 -0.90
N GLN A 55 -5.55 -9.79 -0.62
CA GLN A 55 -4.39 -10.54 -1.08
C GLN A 55 -4.52 -10.89 -2.57
N LEU A 56 -3.46 -10.67 -3.35
CA LEU A 56 -3.39 -10.99 -4.78
C LEU A 56 -2.93 -12.45 -4.98
N LYS A 57 -3.81 -13.41 -4.69
CA LYS A 57 -3.48 -14.85 -4.71
C LYS A 57 -3.21 -15.42 -6.10
N ASP A 58 -3.70 -14.77 -7.15
CA ASP A 58 -3.59 -15.22 -8.54
C ASP A 58 -2.18 -15.03 -9.15
N LEU A 59 -1.27 -14.35 -8.45
CA LEU A 59 0.10 -14.10 -8.91
C LEU A 59 1.02 -15.33 -8.82
N ARG A 60 0.61 -16.40 -8.12
CA ARG A 60 1.44 -17.61 -7.90
C ARG A 60 2.82 -17.31 -7.30
N ILE A 61 2.92 -16.28 -6.48
CA ILE A 61 4.09 -15.95 -5.66
C ILE A 61 3.81 -16.51 -4.27
N GLU A 62 4.61 -17.48 -3.83
CA GLU A 62 4.41 -18.16 -2.54
C GLU A 62 4.89 -17.32 -1.36
N SER A 63 6.05 -16.66 -1.53
CA SER A 63 6.61 -15.73 -0.54
C SER A 63 7.45 -14.66 -1.25
N PRO A 64 7.24 -13.36 -0.96
CA PRO A 64 6.29 -12.81 0.01
C PRO A 64 4.83 -12.85 -0.47
N ARG A 65 3.89 -12.73 0.46
CA ARG A 65 2.47 -12.54 0.12
C ARG A 65 2.26 -11.10 -0.39
N ILE A 66 1.58 -10.97 -1.53
CA ILE A 66 1.31 -9.68 -2.17
C ILE A 66 -0.12 -9.22 -1.85
N TYR A 67 -0.25 -7.95 -1.49
CA TYR A 67 -1.51 -7.34 -1.06
C TYR A 67 -1.80 -6.05 -1.81
N LYS A 68 -3.09 -5.74 -1.88
CA LYS A 68 -3.64 -4.52 -2.45
C LYS A 68 -4.53 -3.84 -1.43
N ALA A 69 -4.08 -2.68 -0.96
CA ALA A 69 -4.90 -1.79 -0.15
C ALA A 69 -5.85 -0.98 -1.03
N ARG A 70 -7.14 -1.06 -0.70
CA ARG A 70 -8.26 -0.38 -1.36
C ARG A 70 -8.83 0.76 -0.54
N LYS A 71 -8.67 0.69 0.78
CA LYS A 71 -9.04 1.73 1.74
C LYS A 71 -7.79 2.48 2.16
N PHE A 72 -7.75 3.76 1.83
CA PHE A 72 -6.67 4.67 2.14
C PHE A 72 -7.30 6.04 2.38
N ALA A 73 -7.15 6.60 3.58
CA ALA A 73 -7.62 7.95 3.84
C ALA A 73 -6.61 8.94 3.25
N CYS A 74 -7.08 9.91 2.47
CA CYS A 74 -6.22 10.99 1.99
C CYS A 74 -6.88 12.32 2.29
N ARG A 75 -6.24 13.15 3.13
CA ARG A 75 -6.82 14.42 3.60
C ARG A 75 -6.99 15.43 2.47
N SER A 76 -6.15 15.36 1.44
CA SER A 76 -6.26 16.16 0.22
C SER A 76 -7.52 15.84 -0.61
N LEU A 77 -8.10 14.64 -0.45
CA LEU A 77 -9.32 14.20 -1.10
C LEU A 77 -10.53 14.37 -0.16
N LYS A 78 -10.92 15.64 0.04
CA LYS A 78 -12.00 16.04 0.98
C LYS A 78 -13.31 15.29 0.71
N GLY A 79 -13.99 14.89 1.79
CA GLY A 79 -15.28 14.21 1.73
C GLY A 79 -15.23 12.73 1.30
N ARG A 80 -14.04 12.17 1.03
CA ARG A 80 -13.90 10.76 0.60
C ARG A 80 -13.56 9.80 1.75
N GLY A 81 -12.97 10.30 2.84
CA GLY A 81 -12.47 9.45 3.93
C GLY A 81 -11.55 8.35 3.39
N VAL A 82 -11.71 7.11 3.89
CA VAL A 82 -10.95 5.93 3.43
C VAL A 82 -11.23 5.52 1.98
N GLN A 83 -12.30 6.04 1.36
CA GLN A 83 -12.63 5.78 -0.04
C GLN A 83 -12.02 6.82 -0.97
N SER A 84 -10.81 7.30 -0.64
CA SER A 84 -10.09 8.30 -1.45
C SER A 84 -9.90 7.85 -2.89
N GLY A 85 -9.73 6.55 -3.13
CA GLY A 85 -9.38 5.99 -4.43
C GLY A 85 -7.89 5.81 -4.63
N ILE A 86 -7.05 6.22 -3.66
CA ILE A 86 -5.64 5.80 -3.61
C ILE A 86 -5.57 4.29 -3.38
N ARG A 87 -4.68 3.63 -4.11
CA ARG A 87 -4.38 2.21 -4.02
C ARG A 87 -2.90 2.03 -3.77
N ILE A 88 -2.57 1.13 -2.86
CA ILE A 88 -1.19 0.73 -2.57
C ILE A 88 -1.06 -0.77 -2.81
N ILE A 89 -0.01 -1.15 -3.51
CA ILE A 89 0.43 -2.53 -3.68
C ILE A 89 1.69 -2.71 -2.86
N TYR A 90 1.70 -3.74 -2.04
CA TYR A 90 2.81 -4.02 -1.14
C TYR A 90 2.99 -5.53 -0.93
N ALA A 91 4.22 -5.93 -0.64
CA ALA A 91 4.55 -7.26 -0.16
C ALA A 91 4.67 -7.25 1.36
N TYR A 92 4.26 -8.33 2.02
CA TYR A 92 4.50 -8.55 3.44
C TYR A 92 5.25 -9.87 3.64
N PHE A 93 6.44 -9.77 4.24
CA PHE A 93 7.24 -10.88 4.71
C PHE A 93 6.95 -11.10 6.19
N GLU A 94 6.00 -11.99 6.48
CA GLU A 94 5.51 -12.25 7.83
C GLU A 94 6.66 -12.67 8.78
N GLU A 95 7.54 -13.56 8.33
CA GLU A 95 8.69 -14.06 9.12
C GLU A 95 9.71 -12.97 9.46
N LYS A 96 9.87 -11.96 8.60
CA LYS A 96 10.83 -10.86 8.78
C LYS A 96 10.18 -9.61 9.35
N ASP A 97 8.86 -9.65 9.52
CA ASP A 97 8.03 -8.49 9.81
C ASP A 97 8.34 -7.27 8.93
N LYS A 98 8.49 -7.52 7.62
CA LYS A 98 8.92 -6.53 6.63
C LYS A 98 7.84 -6.23 5.61
N ILE A 99 7.57 -4.94 5.40
CA ILE A 99 6.72 -4.43 4.33
C ILE A 99 7.60 -3.86 3.22
N GLU A 100 7.33 -4.24 1.98
CA GLU A 100 7.91 -3.59 0.79
C GLU A 100 6.79 -2.91 -0.01
N LEU A 101 6.88 -1.59 -0.19
CA LEU A 101 5.90 -0.80 -0.94
C LEU A 101 6.30 -0.79 -2.42
N ILE A 102 5.43 -1.35 -3.28
CA ILE A 102 5.75 -1.68 -4.68
C ILE A 102 5.19 -0.63 -5.63
N GLU A 103 3.93 -0.25 -5.42
CA GLU A 103 3.23 0.70 -6.26
C GLU A 103 2.20 1.51 -5.45
N VAL A 104 2.08 2.81 -5.76
CA VAL A 104 0.93 3.63 -5.36
C VAL A 104 0.30 4.27 -6.59
N TYR A 105 -1.02 4.25 -6.67
CA TYR A 105 -1.73 4.86 -7.79
C TYR A 105 -3.10 5.39 -7.37
N TYR A 106 -3.63 6.36 -8.12
CA TYR A 106 -5.01 6.81 -7.97
C TYR A 106 -5.92 6.04 -8.93
N LYS A 107 -6.98 5.41 -8.41
CA LYS A 107 -7.93 4.60 -9.19
C LYS A 107 -8.57 5.40 -10.34
N GLY A 108 -8.73 6.71 -10.18
CA GLY A 108 -9.26 7.57 -11.24
C GLY A 108 -8.36 7.69 -12.46
N ASP A 109 -7.06 7.46 -12.30
CA ASP A 109 -6.07 7.53 -13.39
C ASP A 109 -5.69 6.14 -13.92
N LYS A 110 -5.81 5.09 -13.09
CA LYS A 110 -5.39 3.72 -13.42
C LYS A 110 -6.35 2.67 -12.85
N GLY A 111 -6.73 1.69 -13.67
CA GLY A 111 -7.67 0.64 -13.29
C GLY A 111 -7.10 -0.43 -12.34
N SER A 112 -5.87 -0.89 -12.59
CA SER A 112 -5.27 -2.06 -11.93
C SER A 112 -3.80 -1.85 -11.54
N GLU A 113 -3.26 -2.77 -10.75
CA GLU A 113 -1.84 -2.85 -10.38
C GLU A 113 -0.92 -3.14 -11.59
N ASP A 114 0.34 -2.71 -11.50
CA ASP A 114 1.42 -3.09 -12.42
C ASP A 114 1.95 -4.49 -12.08
N ARG A 115 1.31 -5.52 -12.64
CA ARG A 115 1.70 -6.92 -12.42
C ARG A 115 3.12 -7.23 -12.90
N GLN A 116 3.57 -6.59 -13.98
CA GLN A 116 4.93 -6.78 -14.48
C GLN A 116 5.94 -6.29 -13.46
N ARG A 117 5.68 -5.14 -12.81
CA ARG A 117 6.52 -4.65 -11.72
C ARG A 117 6.60 -5.63 -10.56
N ILE A 118 5.47 -6.18 -10.12
CA ILE A 118 5.46 -7.19 -9.05
C ILE A 118 6.31 -8.40 -9.44
N PHE A 119 6.15 -8.91 -10.66
CA PHE A 119 6.92 -10.06 -11.13
C PHE A 119 8.42 -9.76 -11.21
N ARG A 120 8.84 -8.59 -11.69
CA ARG A 120 10.27 -8.22 -11.73
C ARG A 120 10.99 -8.31 -10.38
N HIS A 121 10.27 -8.15 -9.26
CA HIS A 121 10.87 -8.21 -7.93
C HIS A 121 10.80 -9.60 -7.28
N TYR A 122 9.84 -10.44 -7.66
CA TYR A 122 9.53 -11.69 -6.95
C TYR A 122 9.44 -12.93 -7.84
N LYS A 123 9.83 -12.83 -9.11
CA LYS A 123 9.84 -13.93 -10.07
C LYS A 123 10.98 -13.79 -11.08
#